data_AF-A0A2W1I298-F1
#
_entry.id   AF-A0A2W1I298-F1
#
_cell.length_a   1.000
_cell.length_b   1.000
_cell.length_c   1.000
_cell.angle_alpha   90.00
_cell.angle_beta   90.00
_cell.angle_gamma   90.00
#
_symmetry.space_group_name_H-M   'P 1'
#
loop_
_entity.id
_entity.type
_entity.pdbx_description
1 polymer ?
#
loop_
_entity_poly.entity_id
_entity_poly.type
_entity_poly.pdbx_seq_one_letter_code
_entity_poly.pdbx_strand_id
1 'polypeptide(L)'
;MSRALLSTLRTPLRLTNKTSRLPSLSLSPSPLLPIPTRWSSHSPLGAALTRKPVTIASLQSMYRKHEPITMITAHDFPSAHVADHAGMDMILVGDSLAMVALGMEDTSEILLEEMLLHCKSVARATKAAFTVGDLPMGSYEISPQQALTTAITMLKIGRVKAIKLEGGEQMAPTIRTITTAGIPVLAHVGLTPQRAHALSGFRVQGRTAASALQVLRDARAVQNAGAFAVVLEAVPAEVAAVVTKELRIPTIGIGAGAGCAGGVLFFLTLFIIIYKITYETNN
;
A
#
# COMPACT_ATOMS: atom_id res chain seq x y z
N MET A 1 -66.13 56.35 -26.06
CA MET A 1 -66.43 55.93 -24.67
C MET A 1 -65.08 55.80 -23.97
N SER A 2 -64.74 56.64 -22.97
CA SER A 2 -65.13 56.53 -21.54
C SER A 2 -64.48 55.30 -20.90
N ARG A 3 -63.56 55.38 -19.92
CA ARG A 3 -63.06 56.46 -19.01
C ARG A 3 -61.50 56.53 -19.10
N ALA A 4 -60.76 57.63 -18.88
CA ALA A 4 -60.69 58.60 -17.77
C ALA A 4 -60.19 57.96 -16.45
N LEU A 5 -59.26 58.52 -15.65
CA LEU A 5 -58.55 59.83 -15.60
C LEU A 5 -57.01 59.58 -15.39
N LEU A 6 -56.04 60.49 -15.11
CA LEU A 6 -55.98 61.95 -14.81
C LEU A 6 -54.57 62.55 -15.19
N SER A 7 -54.01 63.45 -14.35
CA SER A 7 -52.77 64.27 -14.39
C SER A 7 -51.42 63.50 -14.31
N THR A 8 -50.28 63.87 -14.91
CA THR A 8 -49.59 65.13 -15.31
C THR A 8 -48.71 65.84 -14.27
N LEU A 9 -47.42 65.98 -14.63
CA LEU A 9 -46.52 67.14 -14.40
C LEU A 9 -46.24 67.68 -12.98
N ARG A 10 -44.96 67.63 -12.56
CA ARG A 10 -44.04 68.80 -12.52
C ARG A 10 -42.65 68.44 -11.96
N THR A 11 -41.60 69.05 -12.54
CA THR A 11 -40.29 69.19 -11.89
C THR A 11 -40.31 70.35 -10.88
N PRO A 12 -39.56 70.22 -9.78
CA PRO A 12 -38.94 71.40 -9.16
C PRO A 12 -37.45 71.22 -8.84
N LEU A 13 -36.85 72.29 -8.32
CA LEU A 13 -35.41 72.54 -8.28
C LEU A 13 -34.61 71.67 -7.29
N ARG A 14 -33.33 71.53 -7.64
CA ARG A 14 -32.20 71.17 -6.78
C ARG A 14 -32.19 71.98 -5.47
N LEU A 15 -32.36 71.30 -4.33
CA LEU A 15 -32.08 71.85 -3.00
C LEU A 15 -30.87 71.14 -2.39
N THR A 16 -29.90 71.93 -1.91
CA THR A 16 -28.67 71.41 -1.30
C THR A 16 -28.86 71.12 0.18
N ASN A 17 -28.89 69.84 0.56
CA ASN A 17 -28.78 69.44 1.96
C ASN A 17 -27.41 68.81 2.24
N LYS A 18 -26.66 69.40 3.18
CA LYS A 18 -25.42 68.83 3.72
C LYS A 18 -25.78 67.73 4.71
N THR A 19 -25.95 66.49 4.25
CA THR A 19 -25.89 65.33 5.13
C THR A 19 -24.42 64.97 5.40
N SER A 20 -24.06 64.85 6.67
CA SER A 20 -22.72 64.44 7.09
C SER A 20 -22.44 63.01 6.66
N ARG A 21 -21.32 62.79 5.97
CA ARG A 21 -20.82 61.43 5.73
C ARG A 21 -20.26 60.89 7.05
N LEU A 22 -21.03 60.07 7.75
CA LEU A 22 -20.43 59.06 8.62
C LEU A 22 -19.57 58.15 7.72
N PRO A 23 -18.32 57.84 8.09
CA PRO A 23 -17.51 56.92 7.32
C PRO A 23 -18.15 55.52 7.39
N SER A 24 -18.52 54.97 6.24
CA SER A 24 -18.89 53.57 6.12
C SER A 24 -17.66 52.73 6.48
N LEU A 25 -17.67 52.08 7.64
CA LEU A 25 -16.63 51.13 8.03
C LEU A 25 -16.61 49.98 7.03
N SER A 26 -15.67 50.04 6.09
CA SER A 26 -15.37 48.93 5.19
C SER A 26 -14.78 47.80 6.03
N LEU A 27 -15.62 46.81 6.35
CA LEU A 27 -15.16 45.55 6.92
C LEU A 27 -14.29 44.84 5.86
N SER A 28 -12.99 45.14 5.88
CA SER A 28 -11.98 44.33 5.24
C SER A 28 -12.16 42.88 5.74
N PRO A 29 -12.20 41.87 4.86
CA PRO A 29 -12.26 40.48 5.31
C PRO A 29 -11.01 40.22 6.16
N SER A 30 -11.21 39.90 7.44
CA SER A 30 -10.10 39.54 8.34
C SER A 30 -9.30 38.42 7.69
N PRO A 31 -7.96 38.50 7.65
CA PRO A 31 -7.15 37.38 7.19
C PRO A 31 -7.49 36.16 8.06
N LEU A 32 -7.78 35.03 7.41
CA LEU A 32 -8.04 33.77 8.11
C LEU A 32 -6.78 33.43 8.91
N LEU A 33 -6.86 33.64 10.23
CA LEU A 33 -5.79 33.26 11.15
C LEU A 33 -5.51 31.76 10.96
N PRO A 34 -4.25 31.34 10.78
CA PRO A 34 -3.94 29.93 10.64
C PRO A 34 -4.44 29.20 11.88
N ILE A 35 -5.26 28.17 11.67
CA ILE A 35 -5.81 27.36 12.75
C ILE A 35 -4.61 26.83 13.58
N PRO A 36 -4.53 27.12 14.89
CA PRO A 36 -3.35 26.76 15.67
C PRO A 36 -3.18 25.24 15.68
N THR A 37 -2.14 24.76 15.00
CA THR A 37 -1.80 23.35 14.90
C THR A 37 -1.36 22.83 16.26
N ARG A 38 -2.31 22.26 16.99
CA ARG A 38 -2.09 21.73 18.34
C ARG A 38 -1.30 20.41 18.28
N TRP A 39 0.02 20.54 18.19
CA TRP A 39 0.97 19.45 18.39
C TRP A 39 0.66 18.75 19.73
N SER A 40 0.11 17.54 19.67
CA SER A 40 -0.24 16.75 20.84
C SER A 40 -0.29 15.26 20.50
N SER A 41 -0.13 14.40 21.49
CA SER A 41 -0.13 12.93 21.36
C SER A 41 -1.52 12.32 21.14
N HIS A 42 -2.55 13.11 20.86
CA HIS A 42 -3.88 12.58 20.53
C HIS A 42 -3.85 11.88 19.16
N SER A 43 -4.61 10.79 19.04
CA SER A 43 -4.59 9.95 17.84
C SER A 43 -4.95 10.75 16.59
N PRO A 44 -4.18 10.66 15.47
CA PRO A 44 -4.38 11.44 14.25
C PRO A 44 -5.56 10.95 13.40
N LEU A 45 -6.55 10.27 14.01
CA LEU A 45 -7.75 9.77 13.34
C LEU A 45 -8.65 10.94 12.92
N GLY A 46 -8.38 11.46 11.72
CA GLY A 46 -9.22 12.43 11.03
C GLY A 46 -10.57 11.86 10.56
N ALA A 47 -11.19 12.52 9.59
CA ALA A 47 -12.47 12.09 9.03
C ALA A 47 -12.40 10.63 8.51
N ALA A 48 -13.45 9.86 8.79
CA ALA A 48 -13.46 8.43 8.47
C ALA A 48 -13.35 8.19 6.95
N LEU A 49 -12.36 7.38 6.54
CA LEU A 49 -12.15 7.01 5.14
C LEU A 49 -13.37 6.29 4.57
N THR A 50 -13.95 6.86 3.51
CA THR A 50 -15.14 6.35 2.81
C THR A 50 -14.80 5.30 1.73
N ARG A 51 -13.51 4.95 1.55
CA ARG A 51 -13.04 3.98 0.56
C ARG A 51 -13.54 2.57 0.92
N LYS A 52 -14.14 1.88 -0.05
CA LYS A 52 -14.56 0.47 0.10
C LYS A 52 -13.35 -0.42 0.41
N PRO A 53 -13.46 -1.42 1.32
CA PRO A 53 -12.36 -2.34 1.58
C PRO A 53 -11.89 -3.10 0.34
N VAL A 54 -10.57 -3.15 0.15
CA VAL A 54 -9.91 -3.91 -0.91
C VAL A 54 -10.00 -5.41 -0.58
N THR A 55 -10.22 -6.21 -1.62
CA THR A 55 -10.40 -7.67 -1.56
C THR A 55 -9.62 -8.35 -2.68
N ILE A 56 -9.42 -9.67 -2.58
CA ILE A 56 -8.82 -10.47 -3.66
C ILE A 56 -9.61 -10.33 -4.97
N ALA A 57 -10.95 -10.26 -4.89
CA ALA A 57 -11.81 -10.07 -6.05
C ALA A 57 -11.62 -8.70 -6.72
N SER A 58 -11.33 -7.63 -5.96
CA SER A 58 -11.00 -6.32 -6.56
C SER A 58 -9.60 -6.31 -7.16
N LEU A 59 -8.59 -6.92 -6.51
CA LEU A 59 -7.25 -7.06 -7.06
C LEU A 59 -7.24 -7.88 -8.37
N GLN A 60 -8.00 -8.96 -8.43
CA GLN A 60 -8.24 -9.75 -9.65
C GLN A 60 -9.09 -9.02 -10.70
N SER A 61 -9.90 -8.02 -10.31
CA SER A 61 -10.61 -7.14 -11.25
C SER A 61 -9.63 -6.15 -11.89
N MET A 62 -8.80 -5.49 -11.06
CA MET A 62 -7.78 -4.56 -11.51
C MET A 62 -6.82 -5.20 -12.51
N TYR A 63 -6.26 -6.37 -12.15
CA TYR A 63 -5.35 -7.12 -13.03
C TYR A 63 -5.98 -7.44 -14.40
N ARG A 64 -7.21 -7.96 -14.44
CA ARG A 64 -7.91 -8.27 -15.71
C ARG A 64 -8.22 -7.05 -16.58
N LYS A 65 -8.26 -5.85 -16.00
CA LYS A 65 -8.43 -4.59 -16.72
C LYS A 65 -7.09 -3.90 -17.06
N HIS A 66 -5.97 -4.40 -16.54
CA HIS A 66 -4.67 -3.72 -16.56
C HIS A 66 -4.65 -2.40 -15.75
N GLU A 67 -5.48 -2.29 -14.72
CA GLU A 67 -5.38 -1.24 -13.69
C GLU A 67 -4.21 -1.61 -12.75
N PRO A 68 -3.15 -0.78 -12.60
CA PRO A 68 -1.98 -1.13 -11.78
C PRO A 68 -2.32 -1.28 -10.30
N ILE A 69 -1.85 -2.36 -9.68
CA ILE A 69 -2.04 -2.62 -8.24
C ILE A 69 -0.95 -1.89 -7.44
N THR A 70 -1.36 -1.06 -6.49
CA THR A 70 -0.43 -0.33 -5.60
C THR A 70 -0.20 -1.08 -4.29
N MET A 71 1.07 -1.33 -3.97
CA MET A 71 1.47 -2.01 -2.74
C MET A 71 2.62 -1.25 -2.08
N ILE A 72 2.60 -1.17 -0.75
CA ILE A 72 3.67 -0.54 0.02
C ILE A 72 3.92 -1.36 1.29
N THR A 73 5.13 -1.34 1.83
CA THR A 73 5.32 -1.85 3.20
C THR A 73 4.69 -0.90 4.22
N ALA A 74 4.33 -1.43 5.39
CA ALA A 74 4.10 -0.62 6.57
C ALA A 74 4.48 -1.43 7.80
N HIS A 75 4.95 -0.75 8.84
CA HIS A 75 5.56 -1.39 10.01
C HIS A 75 4.83 -1.02 11.30
N ASP A 76 4.10 0.10 11.31
CA ASP A 76 3.45 0.64 12.50
C ASP A 76 2.10 1.31 12.18
N PHE A 77 1.47 1.89 13.20
CA PHE A 77 0.21 2.60 13.03
C PHE A 77 0.36 3.87 12.16
N PRO A 78 1.34 4.77 12.37
CA PRO A 78 1.54 5.93 11.51
C PRO A 78 1.75 5.61 10.02
N SER A 79 2.69 4.72 9.68
CA SER A 79 3.00 4.35 8.28
C SER A 79 1.80 3.72 7.58
N ALA A 80 1.09 2.80 8.25
CA ALA A 80 -0.11 2.19 7.69
C ALA A 80 -1.31 3.16 7.58
N HIS A 81 -1.43 4.13 8.50
CA HIS A 81 -2.47 5.14 8.43
C HIS A 81 -2.27 6.06 7.22
N VAL A 82 -1.03 6.52 7.00
CA VAL A 82 -0.66 7.30 5.81
C VAL A 82 -0.85 6.48 4.54
N ALA A 83 -0.42 5.21 4.51
CA ALA A 83 -0.59 4.34 3.34
C ALA A 83 -2.06 4.10 2.95
N ASP A 84 -2.94 3.81 3.91
CA ASP A 84 -4.37 3.58 3.62
C ASP A 84 -5.10 4.88 3.24
N HIS A 85 -4.71 6.02 3.83
CA HIS A 85 -5.23 7.34 3.46
C HIS A 85 -4.70 7.83 2.10
N ALA A 86 -3.49 7.41 1.70
CA ALA A 86 -2.95 7.59 0.35
C ALA A 86 -3.62 6.68 -0.70
N GLY A 87 -4.54 5.80 -0.27
CA GLY A 87 -5.34 4.97 -1.17
C GLY A 87 -4.67 3.68 -1.64
N MET A 88 -3.56 3.25 -1.03
CA MET A 88 -2.84 2.03 -1.42
C MET A 88 -3.75 0.79 -1.44
N ASP A 89 -3.63 -0.08 -2.44
CA ASP A 89 -4.48 -1.27 -2.54
C ASP A 89 -4.08 -2.35 -1.54
N MET A 90 -2.77 -2.54 -1.36
CA MET A 90 -2.18 -3.54 -0.48
C MET A 90 -1.17 -2.89 0.49
N ILE A 91 -1.14 -3.39 1.72
CA ILE A 91 -0.14 -3.02 2.73
C ILE A 91 0.54 -4.29 3.22
N LEU A 92 1.88 -4.34 3.12
CA LEU A 92 2.70 -5.47 3.56
C LEU A 92 3.41 -5.15 4.88
N VAL A 93 3.10 -5.91 5.94
CA VAL A 93 3.98 -6.01 7.10
C VAL A 93 5.06 -7.02 6.76
N GLY A 94 6.15 -6.53 6.17
CA GLY A 94 7.23 -7.37 5.64
C GLY A 94 8.40 -7.49 6.60
N ASP A 95 9.02 -8.67 6.61
CA ASP A 95 10.24 -9.03 7.38
C ASP A 95 11.41 -8.04 7.21
N SER A 96 11.51 -7.38 6.05
CA SER A 96 12.33 -6.18 5.78
C SER A 96 12.39 -5.14 6.92
N LEU A 97 11.35 -5.08 7.76
CA LEU A 97 11.29 -4.23 8.95
C LEU A 97 12.41 -4.52 9.96
N ALA A 98 12.96 -5.73 9.97
CA ALA A 98 14.17 -6.11 10.69
C ALA A 98 15.29 -5.08 10.42
N MET A 99 15.63 -4.90 9.15
CA MET A 99 16.69 -4.00 8.71
C MET A 99 16.23 -2.53 8.73
N VAL A 100 15.06 -2.22 8.18
CA VAL A 100 14.64 -0.81 7.93
C VAL A 100 13.95 -0.13 9.11
N ALA A 101 13.59 -0.86 10.18
CA ALA A 101 12.89 -0.31 11.35
C ALA A 101 13.45 -0.79 12.71
N LEU A 102 14.02 -2.00 12.80
CA LEU A 102 14.65 -2.51 14.04
C LEU A 102 16.19 -2.36 14.05
N GLY A 103 16.81 -2.22 12.89
CA GLY A 103 18.26 -2.06 12.75
C GLY A 103 19.08 -3.36 12.82
N MET A 104 18.43 -4.50 12.59
CA MET A 104 19.07 -5.82 12.41
C MET A 104 19.93 -5.86 11.13
N GLU A 105 20.93 -6.74 11.07
CA GLU A 105 21.79 -6.90 9.89
C GLU A 105 21.09 -7.70 8.78
N ASP A 106 20.24 -8.67 9.11
CA ASP A 106 19.51 -9.48 8.13
C ASP A 106 18.03 -9.72 8.51
N THR A 107 17.17 -9.88 7.50
CA THR A 107 15.76 -10.28 7.65
C THR A 107 15.53 -11.60 8.38
N SER A 108 16.53 -12.46 8.47
CA SER A 108 16.48 -13.76 9.16
C SER A 108 16.58 -13.68 10.69
N GLU A 109 16.90 -12.52 11.26
CA GLU A 109 16.96 -12.32 12.72
C GLU A 109 15.58 -12.15 13.37
N ILE A 110 14.56 -11.74 12.61
CA ILE A 110 13.27 -11.31 13.17
C ILE A 110 12.37 -12.46 13.60
N LEU A 111 11.80 -12.34 14.80
CA LEU A 111 10.96 -13.35 15.40
C LEU A 111 9.48 -13.20 15.01
N LEU A 112 8.73 -14.30 15.13
CA LEU A 112 7.28 -14.31 14.88
C LEU A 112 6.54 -13.34 15.81
N GLU A 113 6.98 -13.23 17.07
CA GLU A 113 6.43 -12.35 18.09
C GLU A 113 6.52 -10.87 17.69
N GLU A 114 7.62 -10.48 17.04
CA GLU A 114 7.88 -9.13 16.54
C GLU A 114 7.03 -8.87 15.29
N MET A 115 7.03 -9.79 14.32
CA MET A 115 6.14 -9.72 13.16
C MET A 115 4.67 -9.59 13.58
N LEU A 116 4.23 -10.32 14.60
CA LEU A 116 2.90 -10.20 15.18
C LEU A 116 2.68 -8.83 15.83
N LEU A 117 3.66 -8.24 16.52
CA LEU A 117 3.57 -6.89 17.09
C LEU A 117 3.34 -5.82 16.01
N HIS A 118 4.14 -5.85 14.95
CA HIS A 118 4.02 -4.93 13.82
C HIS A 118 2.69 -5.13 13.06
N CYS A 119 2.28 -6.39 12.81
CA CYS A 119 0.98 -6.71 12.22
C CYS A 119 -0.19 -6.13 13.04
N LYS A 120 -0.21 -6.34 14.37
CA LYS A 120 -1.21 -5.76 15.28
C LYS A 120 -1.25 -4.23 15.21
N SER A 121 -0.13 -3.57 14.89
CA SER A 121 -0.04 -2.12 14.77
C SER A 121 -0.64 -1.61 13.45
N VAL A 122 -0.24 -2.20 12.33
CA VAL A 122 -0.76 -1.91 10.99
C VAL A 122 -2.26 -2.19 10.87
N ALA A 123 -2.74 -3.28 11.48
CA ALA A 123 -4.15 -3.65 11.49
C ALA A 123 -5.05 -2.68 12.30
N ARG A 124 -4.50 -1.97 13.29
CA ARG A 124 -5.25 -0.90 14.01
C ARG A 124 -5.44 0.33 13.13
N ALA A 125 -4.46 0.69 12.31
CA ALA A 125 -4.53 1.84 11.42
C ALA A 125 -5.43 1.59 10.20
N THR A 126 -5.16 0.50 9.47
CA THR A 126 -5.80 0.20 8.18
C THR A 126 -7.32 0.06 8.29
N LYS A 127 -8.05 0.56 7.30
CA LYS A 127 -9.51 0.47 7.15
C LYS A 127 -9.88 -0.14 5.80
N ALA A 128 -9.29 0.35 4.70
CA ALA A 128 -9.63 -0.11 3.36
C ALA A 128 -8.62 -1.11 2.77
N ALA A 129 -7.32 -0.81 2.77
CA ALA A 129 -6.28 -1.59 2.09
C ALA A 129 -6.24 -3.08 2.50
N PHE A 130 -5.75 -3.94 1.61
CA PHE A 130 -5.62 -5.36 1.85
C PHE A 130 -4.30 -5.67 2.57
N THR A 131 -4.36 -6.00 3.87
CA THR A 131 -3.19 -6.24 4.71
C THR A 131 -2.64 -7.65 4.54
N VAL A 132 -1.35 -7.74 4.26
CA VAL A 132 -0.56 -8.97 4.19
C VAL A 132 0.53 -8.92 5.27
N GLY A 133 0.81 -10.03 5.94
CA GLY A 133 1.95 -10.14 6.86
C GLY A 133 2.90 -11.27 6.45
N ASP A 134 4.20 -11.05 6.51
CA ASP A 134 5.17 -12.10 6.21
C ASP A 134 5.19 -13.22 7.25
N LEU A 135 5.41 -14.45 6.80
CA LEU A 135 5.91 -15.53 7.62
C LEU A 135 7.45 -15.36 7.69
N PRO A 136 8.04 -15.02 8.86
CA PRO A 136 9.49 -14.86 8.97
C PRO A 136 10.21 -16.21 8.82
N MET A 137 11.51 -16.17 8.56
CA MET A 137 12.33 -17.38 8.37
C MET A 137 12.23 -18.33 9.58
N GLY A 138 12.24 -19.63 9.32
CA GLY A 138 12.11 -20.69 10.32
C GLY A 138 10.70 -20.96 10.82
N SER A 139 9.71 -20.14 10.44
CA SER A 139 8.31 -20.26 10.89
C SER A 139 7.41 -21.09 9.97
N TYR A 140 7.87 -21.49 8.77
CA TYR A 140 7.04 -22.17 7.77
C TYR A 140 7.74 -23.27 6.95
N GLU A 141 9.05 -23.44 7.10
CA GLU A 141 9.87 -24.28 6.23
C GLU A 141 10.03 -25.72 6.72
N ILE A 142 9.75 -26.01 8.00
CA ILE A 142 9.89 -27.37 8.56
C ILE A 142 8.78 -28.29 8.04
N SER A 143 7.55 -27.78 7.89
CA SER A 143 6.43 -28.53 7.31
C SER A 143 5.25 -27.63 6.90
N PRO A 144 4.40 -28.08 5.96
CA PRO A 144 3.12 -27.44 5.65
C PRO A 144 2.21 -27.24 6.88
N GLN A 145 2.30 -28.12 7.87
CA GLN A 145 1.54 -28.07 9.12
C GLN A 145 2.06 -26.98 10.08
N GLN A 146 3.37 -26.81 10.17
CA GLN A 146 3.98 -25.67 10.88
C GLN A 146 3.53 -24.36 10.22
N ALA A 147 3.71 -24.25 8.91
CA ALA A 147 3.35 -23.06 8.13
C ALA A 147 1.88 -22.67 8.27
N LEU A 148 0.96 -23.66 8.25
CA LEU A 148 -0.45 -23.43 8.51
C LEU A 148 -0.72 -22.93 9.94
N THR A 149 -0.03 -23.49 10.93
CA THR A 149 -0.14 -23.04 12.34
C THR A 149 0.31 -21.59 12.49
N THR A 150 1.44 -21.23 11.89
CA THR A 150 1.95 -19.85 11.83
C THR A 150 0.99 -18.92 11.09
N ALA A 151 0.47 -19.33 9.93
CA ALA A 151 -0.48 -18.54 9.15
C ALA A 151 -1.80 -18.28 9.89
N ILE A 152 -2.34 -19.29 10.60
CA ILE A 152 -3.49 -19.13 11.51
C ILE A 152 -3.15 -18.11 12.60
N THR A 153 -1.94 -18.17 13.17
CA THR A 153 -1.49 -17.26 14.23
C THR A 153 -1.36 -15.81 13.73
N MET A 154 -0.83 -15.60 12.53
CA MET A 154 -0.74 -14.29 11.87
C MET A 154 -2.14 -13.69 11.61
N LEU A 155 -3.12 -14.48 11.18
CA LEU A 155 -4.50 -14.00 11.02
C LEU A 155 -5.20 -13.73 12.37
N LYS A 156 -5.07 -14.62 13.36
CA LYS A 156 -5.81 -14.54 14.64
C LYS A 156 -5.21 -13.55 15.64
N ILE A 157 -3.88 -13.47 15.71
CA ILE A 157 -3.14 -12.57 16.62
C ILE A 157 -2.68 -11.32 15.87
N GLY A 158 -2.05 -11.47 14.71
CA GLY A 158 -1.53 -10.35 13.90
C GLY A 158 -2.62 -9.52 13.20
N ARG A 159 -3.79 -10.09 12.93
CA ARG A 159 -4.96 -9.42 12.30
C ARG A 159 -4.74 -8.95 10.85
N VAL A 160 -3.80 -9.56 10.13
CA VAL A 160 -3.67 -9.42 8.67
C VAL A 160 -4.75 -10.22 7.93
N LYS A 161 -5.07 -9.85 6.69
CA LYS A 161 -6.07 -10.53 5.84
C LYS A 161 -5.47 -11.73 5.06
N ALA A 162 -4.16 -11.77 4.90
CA ALA A 162 -3.41 -12.78 4.15
C ALA A 162 -1.96 -12.88 4.68
N ILE A 163 -1.22 -13.89 4.22
CA ILE A 163 0.23 -14.02 4.50
C ILE A 163 1.09 -13.90 3.24
N LYS A 164 2.35 -13.44 3.38
CA LYS A 164 3.43 -13.65 2.40
C LYS A 164 4.33 -14.78 2.90
N LEU A 165 4.86 -15.59 1.98
CA LEU A 165 5.96 -16.53 2.26
C LEU A 165 6.84 -16.68 1.03
N GLU A 166 8.06 -17.20 1.21
CA GLU A 166 9.08 -17.18 0.16
C GLU A 166 9.41 -18.59 -0.35
N GLY A 167 9.40 -18.79 -1.66
CA GLY A 167 9.76 -20.07 -2.30
C GLY A 167 8.89 -20.39 -3.51
N GLY A 168 9.45 -21.20 -4.41
CA GLY A 168 8.87 -21.57 -5.69
C GLY A 168 8.27 -22.97 -5.71
N GLU A 169 8.71 -23.80 -6.67
CA GLU A 169 8.23 -25.18 -6.83
C GLU A 169 8.27 -25.99 -5.53
N GLN A 170 9.32 -25.82 -4.71
CA GLN A 170 9.51 -26.53 -3.43
C GLN A 170 8.48 -26.14 -2.36
N MET A 171 7.90 -24.94 -2.43
CA MET A 171 6.97 -24.41 -1.43
C MET A 171 5.49 -24.58 -1.85
N ALA A 172 5.23 -25.07 -3.06
CA ALA A 172 3.89 -25.36 -3.56
C ALA A 172 3.05 -26.31 -2.66
N PRO A 173 3.60 -27.34 -2.00
CA PRO A 173 2.84 -28.15 -1.04
C PRO A 173 2.37 -27.33 0.17
N THR A 174 3.26 -26.51 0.73
CA THR A 174 2.98 -25.62 1.87
C THR A 174 1.91 -24.59 1.52
N ILE A 175 2.05 -23.90 0.39
CA ILE A 175 1.06 -22.94 -0.11
C ILE A 175 -0.30 -23.63 -0.25
N ARG A 176 -0.34 -24.83 -0.87
CA ARG A 176 -1.59 -25.58 -1.05
C ARG A 176 -2.26 -25.90 0.27
N THR A 177 -1.52 -26.31 1.30
CA THR A 177 -2.07 -26.57 2.64
C THR A 177 -2.68 -25.31 3.25
N ILE A 178 -2.00 -24.17 3.16
CA ILE A 178 -2.49 -22.89 3.71
C ILE A 178 -3.75 -22.41 2.96
N THR A 179 -3.76 -22.46 1.63
CA THR A 179 -4.91 -22.01 0.82
C THR A 179 -6.10 -22.95 0.92
N THR A 180 -5.87 -24.26 1.11
CA THR A 180 -6.95 -25.25 1.34
C THR A 180 -7.64 -25.03 2.68
N ALA A 181 -6.93 -24.50 3.68
CA ALA A 181 -7.51 -24.04 4.94
C ALA A 181 -8.22 -22.67 4.84
N GLY A 182 -8.36 -22.11 3.64
CA GLY A 182 -9.04 -20.83 3.38
C GLY A 182 -8.21 -19.57 3.68
N ILE A 183 -6.91 -19.71 3.94
CA ILE A 183 -6.02 -18.57 4.20
C ILE A 183 -5.39 -18.09 2.88
N PRO A 184 -5.54 -16.82 2.49
CA PRO A 184 -4.93 -16.32 1.25
C PRO A 184 -3.41 -16.19 1.38
N VAL A 185 -2.70 -16.61 0.33
CA VAL A 185 -1.24 -16.54 0.22
C VAL A 185 -0.83 -15.62 -0.93
N LEU A 186 -0.01 -14.62 -0.60
CA LEU A 186 0.85 -13.91 -1.54
C LEU A 186 2.17 -14.71 -1.62
N ALA A 187 2.49 -15.29 -2.76
CA ALA A 187 3.76 -16.00 -2.92
C ALA A 187 4.91 -15.02 -3.19
N HIS A 188 6.16 -15.42 -2.93
CA HIS A 188 7.36 -14.68 -3.35
C HIS A 188 8.36 -15.59 -4.07
N VAL A 189 8.73 -15.22 -5.30
CA VAL A 189 9.72 -15.91 -6.14
C VAL A 189 10.65 -14.90 -6.82
N GLY A 190 11.81 -15.38 -7.30
CA GLY A 190 12.92 -14.51 -7.70
C GLY A 190 13.98 -14.52 -6.60
N LEU A 191 14.55 -13.35 -6.28
CA LEU A 191 15.37 -13.19 -5.08
C LEU A 191 14.48 -13.39 -3.84
N THR A 192 14.92 -14.20 -2.87
CA THR A 192 14.19 -14.41 -1.61
C THR A 192 15.12 -13.98 -0.47
N PRO A 193 14.94 -12.78 0.14
CA PRO A 193 15.81 -12.23 1.19
C PRO A 193 16.10 -13.20 2.33
N GLN A 194 15.10 -13.98 2.78
CA GLN A 194 15.24 -14.99 3.82
C GLN A 194 16.25 -16.11 3.48
N ARG A 195 16.73 -16.17 2.23
CA ARG A 195 17.73 -17.14 1.74
C ARG A 195 18.96 -16.45 1.15
N ALA A 196 19.20 -15.17 1.46
CA ALA A 196 20.31 -14.38 0.92
C ALA A 196 21.66 -15.08 1.07
N HIS A 197 21.97 -15.70 2.22
CA HIS A 197 23.20 -16.47 2.41
C HIS A 197 23.34 -17.63 1.40
N ALA A 198 22.28 -18.42 1.18
CA ALA A 198 22.28 -19.52 0.21
C ALA A 198 22.34 -19.02 -1.26
N LEU A 199 21.79 -17.83 -1.52
CA LEU A 199 21.82 -17.16 -2.83
C LEU A 199 23.12 -16.34 -3.08
N SER A 200 24.09 -16.40 -2.16
CA SER A 200 25.35 -15.63 -2.20
C SER A 200 25.16 -14.10 -2.18
N GLY A 201 24.16 -13.63 -1.44
CA GLY A 201 23.76 -12.23 -1.27
C GLY A 201 22.58 -11.82 -2.16
N PHE A 202 22.23 -10.53 -2.12
CA PHE A 202 21.13 -9.92 -2.88
C PHE A 202 21.44 -9.83 -4.38
N ARG A 203 21.36 -10.98 -5.08
CA ARG A 203 21.69 -11.11 -6.51
C ARG A 203 20.44 -11.19 -7.37
N VAL A 204 20.47 -10.47 -8.50
CA VAL A 204 19.44 -10.53 -9.55
C VAL A 204 19.29 -11.96 -10.09
N GLN A 205 18.08 -12.50 -10.01
CA GLN A 205 17.73 -13.84 -10.49
C GLN A 205 17.24 -13.79 -11.94
N GLY A 206 17.23 -14.94 -12.64
CA GLY A 206 16.73 -14.99 -14.02
C GLY A 206 17.65 -14.39 -15.10
N ARG A 207 18.92 -14.08 -14.78
CA ARG A 207 19.90 -13.51 -15.73
C ARG A 207 20.31 -14.45 -16.88
N THR A 208 19.95 -15.72 -16.82
CA THR A 208 20.22 -16.72 -17.86
C THR A 208 18.93 -17.40 -18.29
N ALA A 209 18.83 -17.91 -19.52
CA ALA A 209 17.62 -18.59 -20.01
C ALA A 209 17.16 -19.72 -19.07
N ALA A 210 18.09 -20.51 -18.52
CA ALA A 210 17.79 -21.56 -17.55
C ALA A 210 17.21 -21.04 -16.23
N SER A 211 17.73 -19.93 -15.69
CA SER A 211 17.22 -19.32 -14.45
C SER A 211 15.91 -18.55 -14.68
N ALA A 212 15.73 -17.90 -15.84
CA ALA A 212 14.46 -17.28 -16.22
C ALA A 212 13.34 -18.32 -16.34
N LEU A 213 13.65 -19.49 -16.91
CA LEU A 213 12.72 -20.63 -16.96
C LEU A 213 12.43 -21.23 -15.57
N GLN A 214 13.37 -21.16 -14.62
CA GLN A 214 13.10 -21.54 -13.23
C GLN A 214 12.11 -20.57 -12.57
N VAL A 215 12.33 -19.25 -12.65
CA VAL A 215 11.39 -18.24 -12.13
C VAL A 215 9.98 -18.41 -12.72
N LEU A 216 9.87 -18.75 -14.01
CA LEU A 216 8.57 -19.05 -14.63
C LEU A 216 7.93 -20.36 -14.11
N ARG A 217 8.72 -21.42 -13.85
CA ARG A 217 8.20 -22.65 -13.21
C ARG A 217 7.72 -22.37 -11.79
N ASP A 218 8.54 -21.70 -10.99
CA ASP A 218 8.24 -21.31 -9.62
C ASP A 218 6.93 -20.51 -9.55
N ALA A 219 6.82 -19.44 -10.35
CA ALA A 219 5.65 -18.58 -10.38
C ALA A 219 4.37 -19.33 -10.83
N ARG A 220 4.49 -20.26 -11.80
CA ARG A 220 3.38 -21.15 -12.19
C ARG A 220 3.03 -22.16 -11.10
N ALA A 221 4.01 -22.70 -10.37
CA ALA A 221 3.80 -23.68 -9.32
C ALA A 221 3.08 -23.07 -8.10
N VAL A 222 3.50 -21.89 -7.64
CA VAL A 222 2.82 -21.19 -6.52
C VAL A 222 1.41 -20.73 -6.90
N GLN A 223 1.17 -20.32 -8.15
CA GLN A 223 -0.18 -20.10 -8.68
C GLN A 223 -1.00 -21.39 -8.62
N ASN A 224 -0.47 -22.51 -9.12
CA ASN A 224 -1.18 -23.79 -9.18
C ASN A 224 -1.37 -24.43 -7.78
N ALA A 225 -0.62 -23.97 -6.78
CA ALA A 225 -0.83 -24.27 -5.36
C ALA A 225 -2.03 -23.51 -4.78
N GLY A 226 -2.33 -22.31 -5.27
CA GLY A 226 -3.48 -21.50 -4.86
C GLY A 226 -3.15 -20.07 -4.42
N ALA A 227 -1.92 -19.59 -4.61
CA ALA A 227 -1.56 -18.20 -4.28
C ALA A 227 -2.45 -17.21 -5.07
N PHE A 228 -2.91 -16.14 -4.42
CA PHE A 228 -3.84 -15.19 -5.06
C PHE A 228 -3.13 -14.14 -5.93
N ALA A 229 -1.83 -13.94 -5.67
CA ALA A 229 -0.88 -13.07 -6.37
C ALA A 229 0.55 -13.57 -6.07
N VAL A 230 1.55 -13.05 -6.79
CA VAL A 230 2.96 -13.40 -6.56
C VAL A 230 3.87 -12.17 -6.66
N VAL A 231 4.77 -12.00 -5.70
CA VAL A 231 5.87 -11.01 -5.77
C VAL A 231 6.99 -11.56 -6.66
N LEU A 232 7.54 -10.69 -7.51
CA LEU A 232 8.74 -10.94 -8.30
C LEU A 232 9.83 -9.94 -7.87
N GLU A 233 10.86 -10.41 -7.16
CA GLU A 233 11.97 -9.56 -6.71
C GLU A 233 13.26 -9.78 -7.50
N ALA A 234 13.88 -8.66 -7.92
CA ALA A 234 15.16 -8.60 -8.61
C ALA A 234 15.26 -9.56 -9.82
N VAL A 235 14.28 -9.48 -10.72
CA VAL A 235 14.18 -10.26 -11.97
C VAL A 235 14.26 -9.29 -13.17
N PRO A 236 14.98 -9.60 -14.27
CA PRO A 236 14.99 -8.78 -15.49
C PRO A 236 13.58 -8.44 -15.98
N ALA A 237 13.39 -7.20 -16.44
CA ALA A 237 12.06 -6.66 -16.79
C ALA A 237 11.36 -7.47 -17.90
N GLU A 238 12.13 -8.01 -18.84
CA GLU A 238 11.66 -8.86 -19.93
C GLU A 238 11.13 -10.20 -19.40
N VAL A 239 11.83 -10.78 -18.41
CA VAL A 239 11.44 -12.04 -17.75
C VAL A 239 10.21 -11.79 -16.88
N ALA A 240 10.16 -10.68 -16.14
CA ALA A 240 9.00 -10.30 -15.32
C ALA A 240 7.75 -10.04 -16.18
N ALA A 241 7.89 -9.40 -17.34
CA ALA A 241 6.81 -9.21 -18.31
C ALA A 241 6.30 -10.54 -18.89
N VAL A 242 7.20 -11.47 -19.24
CA VAL A 242 6.82 -12.82 -19.69
C VAL A 242 6.11 -13.60 -18.58
N VAL A 243 6.64 -13.61 -17.35
CA VAL A 243 6.00 -14.29 -16.21
C VAL A 243 4.62 -13.71 -15.93
N THR A 244 4.46 -12.38 -15.99
CA THR A 244 3.16 -11.72 -15.83
C THR A 244 2.17 -12.18 -16.89
N LYS A 245 2.54 -12.13 -18.18
CA LYS A 245 1.68 -12.57 -19.29
C LYS A 245 1.25 -14.04 -19.19
N GLU A 246 2.09 -14.90 -18.60
CA GLU A 246 1.85 -16.33 -18.43
C GLU A 246 1.01 -16.69 -17.18
N LEU A 247 0.63 -15.72 -16.35
CA LEU A 247 -0.10 -15.93 -15.10
C LEU A 247 -1.54 -15.37 -15.13
N ARG A 248 -2.43 -16.12 -14.49
CA ARG A 248 -3.84 -15.78 -14.24
C ARG A 248 -4.03 -15.02 -12.92
N ILE A 249 -2.96 -14.88 -12.14
CA ILE A 249 -2.90 -14.11 -10.88
C ILE A 249 -2.00 -12.89 -11.06
N PRO A 250 -2.21 -11.79 -10.30
CA PRO A 250 -1.40 -10.60 -10.45
C PRO A 250 0.05 -10.82 -9.99
N THR A 251 0.98 -10.22 -10.71
CA THR A 251 2.39 -10.10 -10.32
C THR A 251 2.65 -8.74 -9.66
N ILE A 252 3.39 -8.71 -8.56
CA ILE A 252 3.84 -7.48 -7.90
C ILE A 252 5.36 -7.39 -8.03
N GLY A 253 5.86 -6.39 -8.76
CA GLY A 253 7.29 -6.22 -8.99
C GLY A 253 7.99 -5.41 -7.91
N ILE A 254 9.20 -5.83 -7.53
CA ILE A 254 10.17 -4.99 -6.82
C ILE A 254 11.57 -5.23 -7.42
N GLY A 255 12.18 -4.18 -7.97
CA GLY A 255 13.36 -4.33 -8.83
C GLY A 255 13.11 -5.17 -10.10
N ALA A 256 11.85 -5.35 -10.51
CA ALA A 256 11.43 -6.20 -11.64
C ALA A 256 10.90 -5.43 -12.87
N GLY A 257 11.10 -4.11 -12.91
CA GLY A 257 10.63 -3.24 -14.00
C GLY A 257 9.10 -3.05 -14.03
N ALA A 258 8.63 -2.34 -15.06
CA ALA A 258 7.21 -1.99 -15.24
C ALA A 258 6.36 -3.10 -15.93
N GLY A 259 6.91 -4.31 -16.06
CA GLY A 259 6.24 -5.45 -16.73
C GLY A 259 5.25 -6.21 -15.84
N CYS A 260 5.16 -5.87 -14.55
CA CYS A 260 4.28 -6.51 -13.57
C CYS A 260 2.88 -5.87 -13.51
N ALA A 261 1.89 -6.59 -12.98
CA ALA A 261 0.53 -6.09 -12.75
C ALA A 261 0.44 -5.01 -11.65
N GLY A 262 1.47 -4.88 -10.83
CA GLY A 262 1.61 -3.88 -9.78
C GLY A 262 3.05 -3.80 -9.29
N GLY A 263 3.29 -2.92 -8.34
CA GLY A 263 4.62 -2.73 -7.74
C GLY A 263 4.56 -2.61 -6.21
N VAL A 264 5.62 -3.05 -5.53
CA VAL A 264 5.82 -2.81 -4.10
C VAL A 264 7.08 -1.99 -3.84
N LEU A 265 6.96 -1.04 -2.91
CA LEU A 265 8.05 -0.20 -2.42
C LEU A 265 8.11 -0.24 -0.88
N PHE A 266 9.31 -0.11 -0.33
CA PHE A 266 9.50 0.10 1.11
C PHE A 266 9.07 1.52 1.49
N PHE A 267 8.24 1.66 2.53
CA PHE A 267 7.72 2.96 2.99
C PHE A 267 8.83 3.97 3.28
N LEU A 268 9.86 3.57 4.02
CA LEU A 268 10.96 4.44 4.39
C LEU A 268 11.77 4.89 3.15
N THR A 269 12.03 3.99 2.21
CA THR A 269 12.71 4.30 0.94
C THR A 269 11.90 5.30 0.11
N LEU A 270 10.58 5.09 -0.03
CA LEU A 270 9.71 6.02 -0.75
C LEU A 270 9.67 7.39 -0.07
N PHE A 271 9.56 7.43 1.27
CA PHE A 271 9.56 8.66 2.04
C PHE A 271 10.88 9.45 1.87
N ILE A 272 12.03 8.77 1.93
CA ILE A 272 13.35 9.38 1.71
C ILE A 272 13.48 9.91 0.27
N ILE A 273 13.01 9.16 -0.74
CA ILE A 273 13.01 9.59 -2.15
C ILE A 273 12.15 10.85 -2.33
N ILE A 274 10.93 10.86 -1.80
CA ILE A 274 10.03 12.02 -1.89
C ILE A 274 10.65 13.22 -1.16
N TYR A 275 11.12 13.04 0.07
CA TYR A 275 11.75 14.12 0.84
C TYR A 275 12.96 14.72 0.10
N LYS A 276 13.85 13.86 -0.43
CA LYS A 276 15.02 14.30 -1.20
C LYS A 276 14.61 15.09 -2.45
N ILE A 277 13.70 14.56 -3.27
CA ILE A 277 13.20 15.26 -4.47
C ILE A 277 12.59 16.62 -4.07
N THR A 278 11.69 16.66 -3.08
CA THR A 278 11.06 17.92 -2.68
C THR A 278 12.02 18.92 -2.05
N TYR A 279 13.14 18.48 -1.48
CA TYR A 279 14.18 19.38 -0.97
C TYR A 279 15.07 19.90 -2.11
N GLU A 280 15.43 19.05 -3.08
CA GLU A 280 16.24 19.41 -4.24
C GLU A 280 15.47 20.23 -5.31
N THR A 281 14.13 20.24 -5.29
CA THR A 281 13.31 21.10 -6.19
C THR A 281 12.86 22.43 -5.58
N ASN A 282 13.17 22.70 -4.31
CA ASN A 282 12.75 23.93 -3.60
C ASN A 282 13.94 24.77 -3.10
N ASN A 283 15.16 24.48 -3.55
CA ASN A 283 16.38 25.27 -3.35
C ASN A 283 17.04 25.56 -4.71
#